data_AF-A0A7J9XPH2-F1
#
_entry.id   AF-A0A7J9XPH2-F1
#
_cell.length_a   1.000
_cell.length_b   1.000
_cell.length_c   1.000
_cell.angle_alpha   90.00
_cell.angle_beta   90.00
_cell.angle_gamma   90.00
#
_symmetry.space_group_name_H-M   'P 1'
#
loop_
_entity.id
_entity.type
_entity.pdbx_description
1 polymer ?
#
loop_
_entity_poly.entity_id
_entity_poly.type
_entity_poly.pdbx_seq_one_letter_code
_entity_poly.pdbx_strand_id
1 'polypeptide(L)'
;MLAVRAVRHGLAATVAVLLVAVVVGGLAFGAWQRGEDRLAGLTGRAHGEIVAVGAGGDPAVVRVRWQRPGSGTVHSDVAIGESVPPVGARVQVAFDPADPGRVTLPGSAAIESTGRALAGVASLCVVVAGVLVAGAVRFAVAARAGSHEPRPLTVRRLRLQHGLLARSWIEFEAAPQRWFPVYFDPALVTVPSPAEVAVHGDPRRDRWIAMTVDGRRIYPSGPVRASEPRGRRTDNPARPDADTARRAREATLARQLRVDLAFAAPAPLVGLFWAFLDGGGIASWLGATVVAATVGPWTCAYRGSDPS
;
A
#
# COMPACT_ATOMS: atom_id res chain seq x y z
N MET A 1 -1.48 -4.83 -25.16
CA MET A 1 -1.21 -5.30 -23.78
C MET A 1 -2.44 -5.41 -22.89
N LEU A 2 -3.46 -4.54 -23.00
CA LEU A 2 -4.66 -4.60 -22.15
C LEU A 2 -5.49 -5.90 -22.27
N ALA A 3 -5.38 -6.64 -23.37
CA ALA A 3 -5.99 -7.97 -23.51
C ALA A 3 -5.38 -9.02 -22.56
N VAL A 4 -4.14 -8.78 -22.08
CA VAL A 4 -3.41 -9.70 -21.21
C VAL A 4 -4.05 -9.70 -19.83
N ARG A 5 -4.46 -10.88 -19.37
CA ARG A 5 -5.12 -11.06 -18.07
C ARG A 5 -4.31 -10.46 -16.92
N ALA A 6 -3.00 -10.74 -16.88
CA ALA A 6 -2.10 -10.24 -15.85
C ALA A 6 -2.13 -8.71 -15.74
N VAL A 7 -2.17 -8.01 -16.88
CA VAL A 7 -2.25 -6.55 -16.93
C VAL A 7 -3.58 -6.08 -16.36
N ARG A 8 -4.70 -6.73 -16.71
CA ARG A 8 -6.03 -6.39 -16.16
C ARG A 8 -6.10 -6.59 -14.65
N HIS A 9 -5.58 -7.70 -14.13
CA HIS A 9 -5.54 -7.98 -12.70
C HIS A 9 -4.69 -6.95 -11.94
N GLY A 10 -3.46 -6.70 -12.44
CA GLY A 10 -2.56 -5.70 -11.86
C GLY A 10 -3.12 -4.27 -11.93
N LEU A 11 -3.81 -3.92 -13.02
CA LEU A 11 -4.47 -2.63 -13.17
C LEU A 11 -5.66 -2.50 -12.21
N ALA A 12 -6.51 -3.52 -12.11
CA ALA A 12 -7.64 -3.51 -11.18
C ALA A 12 -7.19 -3.34 -9.72
N ALA A 13 -6.15 -4.07 -9.32
CA ALA A 13 -5.58 -3.93 -7.98
C ALA A 13 -4.94 -2.55 -7.77
N THR A 14 -4.23 -2.02 -8.77
CA THR A 14 -3.66 -0.66 -8.71
C THR A 14 -4.75 0.40 -8.57
N VAL A 15 -5.81 0.32 -9.39
CA VAL A 15 -6.96 1.24 -9.32
C VAL A 15 -7.63 1.18 -7.94
N ALA A 16 -7.80 -0.01 -7.36
CA ALA A 16 -8.36 -0.15 -6.02
C ALA A 16 -7.54 0.61 -4.96
N VAL A 17 -6.20 0.46 -4.98
CA VAL A 17 -5.31 1.20 -4.06
C VAL A 17 -5.41 2.70 -4.31
N LEU A 18 -5.38 3.14 -5.57
CA LEU A 18 -5.45 4.57 -5.91
C LEU A 18 -6.78 5.20 -5.49
N LEU A 19 -7.91 4.52 -5.70
CA LEU A 19 -9.22 4.99 -5.27
C LEU A 19 -9.30 5.15 -3.76
N VAL A 20 -8.81 4.16 -3.01
CA VAL A 20 -8.74 4.24 -1.54
C VAL A 20 -7.82 5.39 -1.12
N ALA A 21 -6.65 5.52 -1.73
CA ALA A 21 -5.71 6.60 -1.39
C ALA A 21 -6.30 7.99 -1.68
N VAL A 22 -7.05 8.16 -2.77
CA VAL A 22 -7.76 9.41 -3.08
C VAL A 22 -8.83 9.72 -2.05
N VAL A 23 -9.63 8.73 -1.64
CA VAL A 23 -10.69 8.94 -0.65
C VAL A 23 -10.11 9.27 0.72
N VAL A 24 -9.20 8.44 1.23
CA VAL A 24 -8.57 8.67 2.55
C VAL A 24 -7.73 9.96 2.52
N GLY A 25 -7.03 10.22 1.41
CA GLY A 25 -6.23 11.42 1.22
C GLY A 25 -7.07 12.69 1.15
N GLY A 26 -8.22 12.65 0.47
CA GLY A 26 -9.16 13.76 0.44
C GLY A 26 -9.72 14.09 1.82
N LEU A 27 -10.05 13.06 2.62
CA LEU A 27 -10.50 13.23 4.01
C LEU A 27 -9.40 13.83 4.90
N ALA A 28 -8.17 13.32 4.80
CA ALA A 28 -7.02 13.84 5.54
C ALA A 28 -6.70 15.29 5.13
N PHE A 29 -6.72 15.57 3.83
CA PHE A 29 -6.48 16.91 3.29
C PHE A 29 -7.55 17.91 3.76
N GLY A 30 -8.83 17.53 3.72
CA GLY A 30 -9.90 18.38 4.25
C GLY A 30 -9.85 18.56 5.77
N ALA A 31 -9.31 17.60 6.52
CA ALA A 31 -9.02 17.78 7.95
C ALA A 31 -7.85 18.75 8.18
N TRP A 32 -6.81 18.65 7.36
CA TRP A 32 -5.66 19.55 7.39
C TRP A 32 -6.06 20.99 7.05
N GLN A 33 -6.79 21.23 5.96
CA GLN A 33 -7.26 22.57 5.57
C GLN A 33 -8.09 23.23 6.68
N ARG A 34 -9.04 22.49 7.28
CA ARG A 34 -9.82 23.02 8.41
C ARG A 34 -8.96 23.33 9.62
N GLY A 35 -7.88 22.57 9.84
CA GLY A 35 -6.89 22.84 10.87
C GLY A 35 -6.09 24.11 10.57
N GLU A 36 -5.62 24.25 9.33
CA GLU A 36 -4.90 25.42 8.84
C GLU A 36 -5.76 26.69 8.95
N ASP A 37 -7.01 26.67 8.50
CA ASP A 37 -7.96 27.79 8.62
C ASP A 37 -8.16 28.21 10.08
N ARG A 38 -8.18 27.25 11.00
CA ARG A 38 -8.27 27.52 12.44
C ARG A 38 -7.02 28.19 12.99
N LEU A 39 -5.85 27.87 12.44
CA LEU A 39 -4.55 28.36 12.90
C LEU A 39 -4.12 29.67 12.19
N ALA A 40 -4.56 29.92 10.96
CA ALA A 40 -4.13 31.05 10.13
C ALA A 40 -4.44 32.41 10.75
N GLY A 41 -5.54 32.53 11.50
CA GLY A 41 -5.90 33.76 12.22
C GLY A 41 -5.07 34.03 13.48
N LEU A 42 -4.33 33.04 13.98
CA LEU A 42 -3.61 33.12 15.24
C LEU A 42 -2.26 33.82 15.04
N THR A 43 -2.28 35.13 14.82
CA THR A 43 -1.10 35.97 14.58
C THR A 43 -0.56 36.63 15.85
N GLY A 44 -1.40 36.82 16.87
CA GLY A 44 -1.02 37.38 18.16
C GLY A 44 -0.15 36.41 18.97
N ARG A 45 0.83 36.94 19.70
CA ARG A 45 1.71 36.17 20.60
C ARG A 45 1.75 36.82 21.97
N ALA A 46 1.54 36.02 23.01
CA ALA A 46 1.69 36.42 24.41
C ALA A 46 2.32 35.28 25.21
N HIS A 47 2.70 35.55 26.45
CA HIS A 47 3.07 34.51 27.40
C HIS A 47 1.97 34.36 28.46
N GLY A 48 1.71 33.12 28.84
CA GLY A 48 0.73 32.75 29.84
C GLY A 48 1.28 31.73 30.82
N GLU A 49 0.51 31.47 31.85
CA GLU A 49 0.78 30.48 32.88
C GLU A 49 -0.40 29.52 32.97
N ILE A 50 -0.13 28.22 33.00
CA ILE A 50 -1.16 27.21 33.24
C ILE A 50 -1.62 27.32 34.70
N VAL A 51 -2.88 27.66 34.92
CA VAL A 51 -3.43 27.84 36.29
C VAL A 51 -4.30 26.67 36.74
N ALA A 52 -4.80 25.86 35.80
CA ALA A 52 -5.51 24.64 36.11
C ALA A 52 -5.39 23.61 34.97
N VAL A 53 -5.47 22.33 35.35
CA VAL A 53 -5.63 21.17 34.46
C VAL A 53 -6.96 20.52 34.81
N GLY A 54 -7.68 19.96 33.84
CA GLY A 54 -9.01 19.39 34.11
C GLY A 54 -10.14 20.41 34.05
N ALA A 55 -9.94 21.54 33.35
CA ALA A 55 -10.93 22.60 33.30
C ALA A 55 -12.24 22.10 32.66
N GLY A 56 -13.38 22.38 33.31
CA GLY A 56 -14.68 21.88 32.84
C GLY A 56 -14.88 20.37 33.02
N GLY A 57 -14.03 19.70 33.79
CA GLY A 57 -14.11 18.25 34.07
C GLY A 57 -13.40 17.37 33.04
N ASP A 58 -12.79 17.94 32.00
CA ASP A 58 -12.02 17.20 31.01
C ASP A 58 -10.50 17.30 31.32
N PRO A 59 -9.81 16.20 31.67
CA PRO A 59 -8.38 16.21 31.98
C PRO A 59 -7.49 16.71 30.84
N ALA A 60 -7.96 16.68 29.59
CA ALA A 60 -7.24 17.19 28.44
C ALA A 60 -7.36 18.71 28.27
N VAL A 61 -8.19 19.39 29.06
CA VAL A 61 -8.38 20.84 28.97
C VAL A 61 -7.59 21.55 30.06
N VAL A 62 -6.72 22.46 29.65
CA VAL A 62 -5.95 23.32 30.55
C VAL A 62 -6.50 24.74 30.53
N ARG A 63 -6.54 25.38 31.70
CA ARG A 63 -6.85 26.80 31.83
C ARG A 63 -5.55 27.58 31.86
N VAL A 64 -5.35 28.47 30.89
CA VAL A 64 -4.20 29.37 30.82
C VAL A 64 -4.62 30.78 31.24
N ARG A 65 -3.83 31.39 32.12
CA ARG A 65 -3.91 32.81 32.47
C ARG A 65 -2.85 33.57 31.71
N TRP A 66 -3.22 34.59 30.94
CA TRP A 66 -2.28 35.34 30.11
C TRP A 66 -2.68 36.81 30.00
N GLN A 67 -1.74 37.67 29.61
CA GLN A 67 -2.02 39.10 29.44
C GLN A 67 -2.28 39.42 27.97
N ARG A 68 -3.44 40.01 27.70
CA ARG A 68 -3.77 40.53 26.38
C ARG A 68 -3.24 41.96 26.23
N PRO A 69 -2.51 42.28 25.14
CA PRO A 69 -2.09 43.64 24.86
C PRO A 69 -3.28 44.60 24.88
N GLY A 70 -3.27 45.57 25.81
CA GLY A 70 -4.30 46.61 25.92
C GLY A 70 -5.64 46.21 26.54
N SER A 71 -5.82 44.98 27.05
CA SER A 71 -7.11 44.52 27.59
C SER A 71 -7.05 43.84 28.96
N GLY A 72 -5.86 43.69 29.54
CA GLY A 72 -5.65 43.08 30.85
C GLY A 72 -5.50 41.56 30.83
N THR A 73 -5.61 40.94 32.00
CA THR A 73 -5.45 39.49 32.20
C THR A 73 -6.69 38.73 31.74
N VAL A 74 -6.49 37.69 30.93
CA VAL A 74 -7.55 36.82 30.38
C VAL A 74 -7.28 35.38 30.80
N HIS A 75 -8.36 34.62 31.00
CA HIS A 75 -8.32 33.18 31.20
C HIS A 75 -8.93 32.49 29.97
N SER A 76 -8.25 31.47 29.46
CA SER A 76 -8.71 30.70 28.30
C SER A 76 -8.57 29.21 28.57
N ASP A 77 -9.57 28.44 28.17
CA ASP A 77 -9.57 26.99 28.26
C ASP A 77 -9.12 26.41 26.91
N VAL A 78 -8.07 25.61 26.92
CA VAL A 78 -7.43 25.07 25.71
C VAL A 78 -7.29 23.56 25.83
N ALA A 79 -7.79 22.84 24.83
CA ALA A 79 -7.59 21.40 24.73
C ALA A 79 -6.13 21.09 24.33
N ILE A 80 -5.47 20.30 25.16
CA ILE A 80 -4.13 19.76 24.95
C ILE A 80 -4.26 18.34 24.39
N GLY A 81 -3.30 17.97 23.53
CA GLY A 81 -3.24 16.63 22.98
C GLY A 81 -2.57 15.64 23.94
N GLU A 82 -1.32 15.26 23.67
CA GLU A 82 -0.69 14.13 24.36
C GLU A 82 0.00 14.49 25.69
N SER A 83 0.63 15.66 25.78
CA SER A 83 1.44 16.05 26.94
C SER A 83 0.86 17.28 27.63
N VAL A 84 0.15 17.04 28.75
CA VAL A 84 -0.45 18.10 29.57
C VAL A 84 0.64 18.82 30.37
N PRO A 85 0.90 20.12 30.14
CA PRO A 85 1.88 20.86 30.91
C PRO A 85 1.44 20.97 32.38
N PRO A 86 2.39 20.96 33.35
CA PRO A 86 2.04 21.09 34.76
C PRO A 86 1.50 22.49 35.08
N VAL A 87 0.69 22.59 36.14
CA VAL A 87 0.25 23.89 36.69
C VAL A 87 1.48 24.72 37.09
N GLY A 88 1.47 26.01 36.79
CA GLY A 88 2.59 26.93 36.95
C GLY A 88 3.54 26.97 35.75
N ALA A 89 3.38 26.09 34.76
CA ALA A 89 4.18 26.14 33.54
C ALA A 89 3.92 27.44 32.77
N ARG A 90 5.00 28.13 32.39
CA ARG A 90 4.94 29.26 31.45
C ARG A 90 4.88 28.73 30.04
N VAL A 91 3.88 29.15 29.29
CA VAL A 91 3.63 28.71 27.91
C VAL A 91 3.45 29.91 26.99
N GLN A 92 3.83 29.75 25.71
CA GLN A 92 3.50 30.74 24.70
C GLN A 92 2.04 30.57 24.28
N VAL A 93 1.32 31.68 24.23
CA VAL A 93 -0.09 31.75 23.84
C VAL A 93 -0.18 32.38 22.46
N ALA A 94 -0.72 31.63 21.50
CA ALA A 94 -1.04 32.13 20.18
C ALA A 94 -2.55 32.43 20.11
N PHE A 95 -2.92 33.64 19.72
CA PHE A 95 -4.31 34.08 19.72
C PHE A 95 -4.66 34.86 18.46
N ASP A 96 -5.95 34.93 18.11
CA ASP A 96 -6.47 35.78 17.05
C ASP A 96 -6.70 37.21 17.60
N PRO A 97 -6.01 38.25 17.11
CA PRO A 97 -6.23 39.62 17.57
C PRO A 97 -7.66 40.13 17.35
N ALA A 98 -8.34 39.63 16.31
CA ALA A 98 -9.72 40.00 15.96
C ALA A 98 -10.76 39.20 16.77
N ASP A 99 -10.42 37.96 17.16
CA ASP A 99 -11.24 37.11 18.03
C ASP A 99 -10.42 36.52 19.19
N PRO A 100 -10.30 37.24 20.31
CA PRO A 100 -9.46 36.85 21.45
C PRO A 100 -9.91 35.59 22.17
N GLY A 101 -11.12 35.10 21.88
CA GLY A 101 -11.60 33.81 22.36
C GLY A 101 -10.90 32.63 21.66
N ARG A 102 -10.30 32.85 20.49
CA ARG A 102 -9.54 31.85 19.75
C ARG A 102 -8.09 31.85 20.20
N VAL A 103 -7.77 30.89 21.05
CA VAL A 103 -6.45 30.72 21.64
C VAL A 103 -5.94 29.30 21.38
N THR A 104 -4.65 29.17 21.11
CA THR A 104 -3.95 27.90 21.02
C THR A 104 -2.61 27.95 21.76
N LEU A 105 -2.13 26.77 22.14
CA LEU A 105 -0.86 26.55 22.83
C LEU A 105 -0.02 25.54 22.03
N PRO A 106 1.31 25.55 22.15
CA PRO A 106 2.14 24.42 21.74
C PRO A 106 1.64 23.12 22.39
N GLY A 107 1.53 22.04 21.61
CA GLY A 107 0.94 20.77 22.07
C GLY A 107 -0.60 20.78 22.20
N SER A 108 -1.27 21.83 21.73
CA SER A 108 -2.73 21.81 21.65
C SER A 108 -3.23 20.73 20.71
N ALA A 109 -4.39 20.16 21.03
CA ALA A 109 -5.05 19.18 20.19
C ALA A 109 -5.31 19.70 18.76
N ALA A 110 -5.49 21.02 18.59
CA ALA A 110 -5.65 21.67 17.29
C ALA A 110 -4.38 21.58 16.43
N ILE A 111 -3.20 21.88 17.00
CA ILE A 111 -1.92 21.78 16.27
C ILE A 111 -1.61 20.32 15.95
N GLU A 112 -1.75 19.43 16.92
CA GLU A 112 -1.46 18.01 16.73
C GLU A 112 -2.39 17.35 15.70
N SER A 113 -3.70 17.62 15.75
CA SER A 113 -4.64 17.08 14.74
C SER A 113 -4.35 17.61 13.33
N THR A 114 -3.92 18.86 13.19
CA THR A 114 -3.50 19.44 11.92
C THR A 114 -2.22 18.78 11.40
N GLY A 115 -1.23 18.58 12.28
CA GLY A 115 0.03 17.91 11.96
C GLY A 115 -0.18 16.46 11.52
N ARG A 116 -1.03 15.71 12.23
CA ARG A 116 -1.39 14.33 11.87
C ARG A 116 -2.13 14.24 10.54
N ALA A 117 -3.04 15.16 10.28
CA ALA A 117 -3.73 15.23 8.99
C ALA A 117 -2.74 15.44 7.83
N LEU A 118 -1.76 16.34 7.99
CA LEU A 118 -0.69 16.54 7.02
C LEU A 118 0.20 15.29 6.86
N ALA A 119 0.59 14.67 7.96
CA ALA A 119 1.36 13.42 7.94
C ALA A 119 0.61 12.31 7.18
N GLY A 120 -0.69 12.17 7.41
CA GLY A 120 -1.55 11.23 6.69
C GLY A 120 -1.56 11.48 5.16
N VAL A 121 -1.66 12.74 4.73
CA VAL A 121 -1.55 13.10 3.30
C VAL A 121 -0.18 12.72 2.75
N ALA A 122 0.90 13.08 3.45
CA ALA A 122 2.26 12.76 3.02
C ALA A 122 2.49 11.25 2.90
N SER A 123 2.07 10.46 3.89
CA SER A 123 2.16 8.99 3.86
C SER A 123 1.40 8.40 2.67
N LEU A 124 0.21 8.91 2.35
CA LEU A 124 -0.56 8.46 1.19
C LEU A 124 0.11 8.82 -0.13
N CYS A 125 0.70 10.01 -0.25
CA CYS A 125 1.50 10.38 -1.41
C CYS A 125 2.65 9.39 -1.65
N VAL A 126 3.33 8.96 -0.58
CA VAL A 126 4.39 7.94 -0.66
C VAL A 126 3.83 6.59 -1.13
N VAL A 127 2.69 6.14 -0.60
CA VAL A 127 2.03 4.89 -1.03
C VAL A 127 1.67 4.95 -2.52
N VAL A 128 1.01 6.04 -2.95
CA VAL A 128 0.62 6.26 -4.35
C VAL A 128 1.86 6.27 -5.26
N ALA A 129 2.88 7.04 -4.90
CA ALA A 129 4.13 7.09 -5.67
C ALA A 129 4.79 5.71 -5.77
N GLY A 130 4.86 4.97 -4.65
CA GLY A 130 5.43 3.62 -4.62
C GLY A 130 4.68 2.65 -5.54
N VAL A 131 3.35 2.68 -5.52
CA VAL A 131 2.50 1.85 -6.39
C VAL A 131 2.69 2.21 -7.86
N LEU A 132 2.67 3.50 -8.20
CA LEU A 132 2.83 3.98 -9.57
C LEU A 132 4.21 3.69 -10.12
N VAL A 133 5.27 3.95 -9.36
CA VAL A 133 6.66 3.67 -9.75
C VAL A 133 6.86 2.17 -9.93
N ALA A 134 6.40 1.33 -8.99
CA ALA A 134 6.50 -0.11 -9.12
C ALA A 134 5.74 -0.63 -10.36
N GLY A 135 4.55 -0.10 -10.62
CA GLY A 135 3.76 -0.41 -11.81
C GLY A 135 4.46 0.00 -13.11
N ALA A 136 4.99 1.23 -13.18
CA ALA A 136 5.69 1.76 -14.35
C ALA A 136 6.97 0.96 -14.65
N VAL A 137 7.79 0.69 -13.63
CA VAL A 137 8.99 -0.16 -13.75
C VAL A 137 8.61 -1.54 -14.27
N ARG A 138 7.55 -2.14 -13.71
CA ARG A 138 7.08 -3.46 -14.13
C ARG A 138 6.62 -3.48 -15.58
N PHE A 139 5.87 -2.46 -15.98
CA PHE A 139 5.40 -2.30 -17.36
C PHE A 139 6.57 -2.15 -18.33
N ALA A 140 7.54 -1.29 -18.02
CA ALA A 140 8.74 -1.09 -18.84
C ALA A 140 9.56 -2.39 -18.99
N VAL A 141 9.75 -3.11 -17.89
CA VAL A 141 10.43 -4.41 -17.89
C VAL A 141 9.67 -5.44 -18.74
N ALA A 142 8.35 -5.53 -18.60
CA ALA A 142 7.52 -6.45 -19.37
C ALA A 142 7.55 -6.11 -20.87
N ALA A 143 7.50 -4.83 -21.23
CA ALA A 143 7.61 -4.36 -22.61
C ALA A 143 8.93 -4.75 -23.25
N ARG A 144 10.05 -4.51 -22.54
CA ARG A 144 11.40 -4.87 -22.99
C ARG A 144 11.58 -6.39 -23.09
N ALA A 145 11.12 -7.14 -22.10
CA ALA A 145 11.19 -8.61 -22.14
C ALA A 145 10.46 -9.18 -23.37
N GLY A 146 9.35 -8.56 -23.78
CA GLY A 146 8.57 -8.97 -24.95
C GLY A 146 9.13 -8.52 -26.31
N SER A 147 10.16 -7.67 -26.37
CA SER A 147 10.76 -7.20 -27.62
C SER A 147 11.93 -8.06 -28.11
N HIS A 148 12.40 -9.00 -27.29
CA HIS A 148 13.47 -9.92 -27.67
C HIS A 148 12.98 -10.94 -28.72
N GLU A 149 13.92 -11.40 -29.55
CA GLU A 149 13.66 -12.41 -30.56
C GLU A 149 13.22 -13.74 -29.91
N PRO A 150 12.15 -14.39 -30.41
CA PRO A 150 11.68 -15.66 -29.87
C PRO A 150 12.63 -16.81 -30.24
N ARG A 151 12.89 -17.69 -29.28
CA ARG A 151 13.67 -18.92 -29.46
C ARG A 151 12.92 -20.11 -28.87
N PRO A 152 12.87 -21.26 -29.55
CA PRO A 152 12.26 -22.45 -28.99
C PRO A 152 13.11 -22.97 -27.83
N LEU A 153 12.50 -23.17 -26.67
CA LEU A 153 13.13 -23.78 -25.50
C LEU A 153 12.17 -24.76 -24.84
N THR A 154 12.70 -25.89 -24.39
CA THR A 154 11.97 -26.86 -23.59
C THR A 154 11.86 -26.38 -22.14
N VAL A 155 10.62 -26.31 -21.67
CA VAL A 155 10.30 -25.80 -20.33
C VAL A 155 9.36 -26.73 -19.58
N ARG A 156 9.33 -26.58 -18.26
CA ARG A 156 8.35 -27.17 -17.36
C ARG A 156 7.66 -26.06 -16.58
N ARG A 157 6.33 -26.10 -16.52
CA ARG A 157 5.60 -25.24 -15.58
C ARG A 157 5.60 -25.88 -14.20
N LEU A 158 5.96 -25.06 -13.22
CA LEU A 158 5.89 -25.37 -11.80
C LEU A 158 4.93 -24.37 -11.14
N ARG A 159 4.06 -24.86 -10.26
CA ARG A 159 3.36 -24.02 -9.29
C ARG A 159 4.06 -24.19 -7.95
N LEU A 160 4.57 -23.09 -7.42
CA LEU A 160 5.24 -23.07 -6.12
C LEU A 160 4.40 -22.31 -5.11
N GLN A 161 4.08 -22.97 -4.00
CA GLN A 161 3.36 -22.39 -2.87
C GLN A 161 4.30 -22.12 -1.71
N HIS A 162 4.31 -20.87 -1.24
CA HIS A 162 5.04 -20.43 -0.05
C HIS A 162 4.08 -19.66 0.87
N GLY A 163 3.64 -20.32 1.95
CA GLY A 163 2.58 -19.80 2.81
C GLY A 163 1.26 -19.65 2.06
N LEU A 164 0.68 -18.45 2.10
CA LEU A 164 -0.57 -18.10 1.41
C LEU A 164 -0.36 -17.73 -0.08
N LEU A 165 0.88 -17.54 -0.52
CA LEU A 165 1.17 -17.13 -1.90
C LEU A 165 1.53 -18.35 -2.75
N ALA A 166 0.74 -18.61 -3.78
CA ALA A 166 1.11 -19.50 -4.89
C ALA A 166 1.56 -18.65 -6.09
N ARG A 167 2.61 -19.09 -6.79
CA ARG A 167 3.12 -18.44 -8.00
C ARG A 167 3.43 -19.47 -9.08
N SER A 168 3.16 -19.09 -10.33
CA SER A 168 3.63 -19.85 -11.50
C SER A 168 5.10 -19.53 -11.75
N TRP A 169 5.87 -20.60 -11.90
CA TRP A 169 7.29 -20.61 -12.26
C TRP A 169 7.49 -21.51 -13.46
N ILE A 170 8.61 -21.26 -14.13
CA ILE A 170 8.96 -22.00 -15.31
C ILE A 170 10.42 -22.39 -15.16
N GLU A 171 10.66 -23.67 -15.32
CA GLU A 171 11.96 -24.31 -15.25
C GLU A 171 12.42 -24.62 -16.67
N PHE A 172 13.64 -24.21 -17.00
CA PHE A 172 14.29 -24.56 -18.24
C PHE A 172 15.03 -25.89 -18.10
N GLU A 173 14.85 -26.80 -19.06
CA GLU A 173 15.58 -28.07 -19.06
C GLU A 173 17.06 -27.91 -19.42
N ALA A 174 17.41 -26.86 -20.16
CA ALA A 174 18.79 -26.63 -20.60
C ALA A 174 19.73 -26.36 -19.40
N ALA A 175 20.89 -27.04 -19.39
CA ALA A 175 21.94 -26.76 -18.41
C ALA A 175 22.67 -25.43 -18.71
N PRO A 176 22.99 -24.58 -17.72
CA PRO A 176 22.59 -24.71 -16.33
C PRO A 176 21.11 -24.37 -16.13
N GLN A 177 20.44 -25.10 -15.24
CA GLN A 177 19.01 -24.89 -14.95
C GLN A 177 18.75 -23.45 -14.52
N ARG A 178 17.62 -22.93 -14.98
CA ARG A 178 17.13 -21.58 -14.69
C ARG A 178 15.66 -21.64 -14.37
N TRP A 179 15.24 -20.78 -13.45
CA TRP A 179 13.84 -20.65 -13.05
C TRP A 179 13.40 -19.23 -13.26
N PHE A 180 12.21 -19.01 -13.82
CA PHE A 180 11.66 -17.68 -13.96
C PHE A 180 10.21 -17.61 -13.52
N PRO A 181 9.83 -16.63 -12.67
CA PRO A 181 8.46 -16.48 -12.24
C PRO A 181 7.68 -15.70 -13.29
N VAL A 182 6.46 -16.15 -13.56
CA VAL A 182 5.57 -15.53 -14.55
C VAL A 182 4.30 -15.03 -13.91
N TYR A 183 3.61 -14.12 -14.58
CA TYR A 183 2.22 -13.83 -14.23
C TYR A 183 1.34 -15.00 -14.65
N PHE A 184 0.34 -15.29 -13.82
CA PHE A 184 -0.61 -16.34 -14.12
C PHE A 184 -1.44 -16.06 -15.39
N ASP A 185 -1.54 -17.08 -16.24
CA ASP A 185 -2.51 -17.18 -17.34
C ASP A 185 -3.07 -18.61 -17.33
N PRO A 186 -4.38 -18.82 -17.55
CA PRO A 186 -4.97 -20.16 -17.64
C PRO A 186 -4.30 -21.09 -18.64
N ALA A 187 -3.73 -20.54 -19.74
CA ALA A 187 -3.00 -21.32 -20.72
C ALA A 187 -1.80 -22.05 -20.10
N LEU A 188 -1.19 -21.48 -19.05
CA LEU A 188 -0.10 -22.12 -18.31
C LEU A 188 -0.57 -23.43 -17.64
N VAL A 189 -1.81 -23.47 -17.15
CA VAL A 189 -2.34 -24.67 -16.49
C VAL A 189 -2.35 -25.87 -17.43
N THR A 190 -2.63 -25.64 -18.71
CA THR A 190 -2.75 -26.70 -19.73
C THR A 190 -1.44 -27.09 -20.40
N VAL A 191 -0.33 -26.40 -20.13
CA VAL A 191 0.99 -26.72 -20.71
C VAL A 191 1.46 -28.10 -20.25
N PRO A 192 1.75 -29.05 -21.15
CA PRO A 192 2.37 -30.32 -20.79
C PRO A 192 3.74 -30.10 -20.15
N SER A 193 4.17 -31.02 -19.27
CA SER A 193 5.51 -30.96 -18.67
C SER A 193 6.33 -32.18 -19.07
N PRO A 194 7.37 -32.05 -19.92
CA PRO A 194 7.88 -30.82 -20.55
C PRO A 194 7.12 -30.39 -21.82
N ALA A 195 7.31 -29.13 -22.24
CA ALA A 195 6.81 -28.58 -23.51
C ALA A 195 7.82 -27.63 -24.17
N GLU A 196 7.83 -27.58 -25.50
CA GLU A 196 8.58 -26.57 -26.25
C GLU A 196 7.75 -25.28 -26.37
N VAL A 197 8.32 -24.15 -25.95
CA VAL A 197 7.67 -22.84 -26.03
C VAL A 197 8.61 -21.79 -26.63
N ALA A 198 8.04 -20.76 -27.25
CA ALA A 198 8.82 -19.64 -27.77
C ALA A 198 9.17 -18.68 -26.64
N VAL A 199 10.45 -18.51 -26.34
CA VAL A 199 10.97 -17.65 -25.28
C VAL A 199 11.65 -16.42 -25.87
N HIS A 200 11.26 -15.26 -25.39
CA HIS A 200 11.79 -13.96 -25.80
C HIS A 200 12.97 -13.59 -24.88
N GLY A 201 14.19 -13.73 -25.40
CA GLY A 201 15.44 -13.52 -24.67
C GLY A 201 16.19 -14.82 -24.35
N ASP A 202 17.38 -14.69 -23.77
CA ASP A 202 18.24 -15.80 -23.37
C ASP A 202 18.27 -15.91 -21.82
N PRO A 203 17.72 -16.99 -21.21
CA PRO A 203 17.69 -17.13 -19.75
C PRO A 203 19.08 -17.23 -19.09
N ARG A 204 20.16 -17.40 -19.86
CA ARG A 204 21.54 -17.37 -19.34
C ARG A 204 22.11 -15.95 -19.25
N ARG A 205 21.59 -15.01 -20.04
CA ARG A 205 22.13 -13.64 -20.17
C ARG A 205 21.13 -12.58 -19.69
N ASP A 206 19.88 -12.76 -20.06
CA ASP A 206 18.81 -11.81 -19.81
C ASP A 206 18.18 -12.04 -18.44
N ARG A 207 18.14 -10.95 -17.65
CA ARG A 207 17.52 -10.96 -16.32
C ARG A 207 15.99 -11.06 -16.41
N TRP A 208 15.40 -10.61 -17.50
CA TRP A 208 13.95 -10.53 -17.72
C TRP A 208 13.61 -11.06 -19.09
N ILE A 209 12.76 -12.08 -19.12
CA ILE A 209 12.35 -12.77 -20.34
C ILE A 209 10.84 -12.91 -20.36
N ALA A 210 10.26 -12.98 -21.55
CA ALA A 210 8.86 -13.33 -21.74
C ALA A 210 8.77 -14.67 -22.49
N MET A 211 7.59 -15.28 -22.51
CA MET A 211 7.36 -16.43 -23.38
C MET A 211 6.04 -16.30 -24.12
N THR A 212 5.85 -17.13 -25.14
CA THR A 212 4.60 -17.31 -25.84
C THR A 212 4.15 -18.76 -25.72
N VAL A 213 2.95 -18.95 -25.17
CA VAL A 213 2.29 -20.25 -24.99
C VAL A 213 0.95 -20.19 -25.71
N ASP A 214 0.70 -21.12 -26.64
CA ASP A 214 -0.53 -21.16 -27.44
C ASP A 214 -0.87 -19.80 -28.09
N GLY A 215 0.15 -19.12 -28.64
CA GLY A 215 0.03 -17.79 -29.24
C GLY A 215 -0.18 -16.64 -28.24
N ARG A 216 -0.24 -16.91 -26.93
CA ARG A 216 -0.42 -15.91 -25.88
C ARG A 216 0.91 -15.54 -25.23
N ARG A 217 1.17 -14.24 -25.13
CA ARG A 217 2.36 -13.73 -24.46
C ARG A 217 2.19 -13.75 -22.94
N ILE A 218 3.09 -14.43 -22.28
CA ILE A 218 3.20 -14.55 -20.83
C ILE A 218 4.39 -13.71 -20.37
N TYR A 219 4.12 -12.77 -19.46
CA TYR A 219 5.11 -11.80 -18.99
C TYR A 219 5.73 -12.22 -17.65
N PRO A 220 6.97 -11.80 -17.37
CA PRO A 220 7.67 -12.15 -16.14
C PRO A 220 7.09 -11.41 -14.92
N SER A 221 6.82 -12.14 -13.84
CA SER A 221 6.47 -11.57 -12.54
C SER A 221 7.69 -11.37 -11.63
N GLY A 222 8.89 -11.63 -12.14
CA GLY A 222 10.19 -11.42 -11.47
C GLY A 222 11.37 -11.82 -12.36
N PRO A 223 12.60 -11.60 -11.90
CA PRO A 223 13.79 -11.89 -12.70
C PRO A 223 14.08 -13.39 -12.74
N VAL A 224 14.80 -13.81 -13.79
CA VAL A 224 15.35 -15.17 -13.91
C VAL A 224 16.28 -15.47 -12.73
N ARG A 225 16.23 -16.71 -12.24
CA ARG A 225 16.97 -17.22 -11.08
C ARG A 225 17.84 -18.40 -11.48
N ALA A 226 19.01 -18.47 -10.85
CA ALA A 226 19.97 -19.58 -10.99
C ALA A 226 19.83 -20.65 -9.90
N SER A 227 18.90 -20.46 -8.96
CA SER A 227 18.58 -21.43 -7.91
C SER A 227 17.09 -21.74 -7.89
N GLU A 228 16.76 -22.97 -7.50
CA GLU A 228 15.38 -23.41 -7.37
C GLU A 228 14.63 -22.54 -6.35
N PRO A 229 13.39 -22.09 -6.65
CA PRO A 229 12.66 -21.24 -5.73
C PRO A 229 12.10 -22.05 -4.57
N ARG A 230 12.14 -21.48 -3.36
CA ARG A 230 11.65 -22.14 -2.15
C ARG A 230 10.12 -22.27 -2.16
N GLY A 231 9.61 -23.43 -1.75
CA GLY A 231 8.18 -23.67 -1.55
C GLY A 231 7.78 -25.11 -1.87
N ARG A 232 6.49 -25.42 -1.68
CA ARG A 232 5.91 -26.70 -2.10
C ARG A 232 5.72 -26.67 -3.62
N ARG A 233 6.40 -27.57 -4.32
CA ARG A 233 6.36 -27.73 -5.78
C ARG A 233 5.16 -28.56 -6.22
N THR A 234 4.51 -28.15 -7.29
CA THR A 234 3.46 -28.90 -7.98
C THR A 234 3.67 -28.74 -9.48
N ASP A 235 3.91 -29.85 -10.17
CA ASP A 235 4.22 -29.84 -11.60
C ASP A 235 2.95 -30.09 -12.39
N ASN A 236 2.92 -29.60 -13.63
CA ASN A 236 1.88 -29.99 -14.57
C ASN A 236 2.05 -31.47 -14.99
N PRO A 237 0.95 -32.15 -15.35
CA PRO A 237 1.04 -33.51 -15.86
C PRO A 237 1.79 -33.56 -17.20
N ALA A 238 2.40 -34.71 -17.50
CA ALA A 238 3.10 -34.94 -18.76
C ALA A 238 2.16 -34.95 -19.98
N ARG A 239 0.86 -35.18 -19.76
CA ARG A 239 -0.19 -35.08 -20.79
C ARG A 239 -1.36 -34.25 -20.26
N PRO A 240 -1.99 -33.41 -21.08
CA PRO A 240 -3.21 -32.72 -20.68
C PRO A 240 -4.29 -33.74 -20.30
N ASP A 241 -4.87 -33.59 -19.11
CA ASP A 241 -6.01 -34.39 -18.64
C ASP A 241 -7.26 -33.52 -18.42
N ALA A 242 -8.40 -34.18 -18.23
CA ALA A 242 -9.68 -33.49 -18.03
C ALA A 242 -9.69 -32.60 -16.78
N ASP A 243 -8.95 -32.99 -15.74
CA ASP A 243 -8.79 -32.19 -14.51
C ASP A 243 -8.06 -30.87 -14.78
N THR A 244 -6.98 -30.92 -15.56
CA THR A 244 -6.18 -29.76 -15.94
C THR A 244 -7.03 -28.75 -16.72
N ALA A 245 -7.86 -29.21 -17.66
CA ALA A 245 -8.79 -28.36 -18.39
C ALA A 245 -9.89 -27.78 -17.49
N ARG A 246 -10.35 -28.52 -16.46
CA ARG A 246 -11.27 -28.00 -15.45
C ARG A 246 -10.62 -26.91 -14.60
N ARG A 247 -9.43 -27.16 -14.04
CA ARG A 247 -8.68 -26.18 -13.22
C ARG A 247 -8.39 -24.88 -13.98
N ALA A 248 -8.02 -24.98 -15.25
CA ALA A 248 -7.81 -23.82 -16.12
C ALA A 248 -9.08 -22.95 -16.26
N ARG A 249 -10.26 -23.59 -16.41
CA ARG A 249 -11.56 -22.91 -16.51
C ARG A 249 -11.98 -22.28 -15.18
N GLU A 250 -11.74 -22.96 -14.06
CA GLU A 250 -12.08 -22.48 -12.72
C GLU A 250 -11.17 -21.36 -12.22
N ALA A 251 -9.96 -21.25 -12.76
CA ALA A 251 -8.99 -20.23 -12.43
C ALA A 251 -9.38 -18.85 -12.97
N THR A 252 -10.59 -18.36 -12.69
CA THR A 252 -11.13 -17.07 -13.14
C THR A 252 -10.45 -15.88 -12.43
N LEU A 253 -10.64 -14.67 -12.96
CA LEU A 253 -10.17 -13.44 -12.29
C LEU A 253 -10.81 -13.26 -10.91
N ALA A 254 -12.09 -13.62 -10.76
CA ALA A 254 -12.78 -13.56 -9.47
C ALA A 254 -12.15 -14.51 -8.45
N ARG A 255 -11.79 -15.73 -8.85
CA ARG A 255 -11.07 -16.68 -7.98
C ARG A 255 -9.71 -16.11 -7.56
N GLN A 256 -8.99 -15.47 -8.48
CA GLN A 256 -7.72 -14.81 -8.18
C GLN A 256 -7.87 -13.69 -7.15
N LEU A 257 -8.85 -12.80 -7.31
CA LEU A 257 -9.13 -11.75 -6.35
C LEU A 257 -9.50 -12.31 -4.97
N ARG A 258 -10.30 -13.38 -4.90
CA ARG A 258 -10.66 -14.03 -3.63
C ARG A 258 -9.45 -14.62 -2.91
N VAL A 259 -8.54 -15.27 -3.63
CA VAL A 259 -7.30 -15.81 -3.04
C VAL A 259 -6.40 -14.67 -2.57
N ASP A 260 -6.25 -13.61 -3.38
CA ASP A 260 -5.43 -12.46 -3.02
C ASP A 260 -6.00 -11.67 -1.83
N LEU A 261 -7.33 -11.69 -1.62
CA LEU A 261 -8.00 -11.04 -0.49
C LEU A 261 -7.55 -11.57 0.87
N ALA A 262 -7.02 -12.80 0.94
CA ALA A 262 -6.43 -13.33 2.17
C ALA A 262 -5.27 -12.44 2.70
N PHE A 263 -4.61 -11.69 1.83
CA PHE A 263 -3.55 -10.75 2.21
C PHE A 263 -4.07 -9.44 2.80
N ALA A 264 -5.39 -9.21 2.81
CA ALA A 264 -6.01 -8.13 3.57
C ALA A 264 -6.22 -8.48 5.06
N ALA A 265 -6.12 -9.77 5.43
CA ALA A 265 -6.33 -10.22 6.82
C ALA A 265 -5.48 -9.49 7.88
N PRO A 266 -4.18 -9.19 7.67
CA PRO A 266 -3.39 -8.44 8.66
C PRO A 266 -3.67 -6.93 8.70
N ALA A 267 -4.49 -6.39 7.80
CA ALA A 267 -4.69 -4.95 7.67
C ALA A 267 -5.22 -4.24 8.94
N PRO A 268 -6.14 -4.83 9.74
CA PRO A 268 -6.56 -4.24 11.01
C PRO A 268 -5.41 -4.11 12.02
N LEU A 269 -4.49 -5.08 12.05
CA LEU A 269 -3.31 -5.04 12.93
C LEU A 269 -2.31 -3.97 12.47
N VAL A 270 -2.10 -3.84 11.16
CA VAL A 270 -1.28 -2.77 10.58
C VAL A 270 -1.88 -1.40 10.90
N GLY A 271 -3.20 -1.25 10.75
CA GLY A 271 -3.89 -0.01 11.10
C GLY A 271 -3.82 0.30 12.59
N LEU A 272 -3.89 -0.71 13.46
CA LEU A 272 -3.80 -0.52 14.91
C LEU A 272 -2.40 -0.06 15.31
N PHE A 273 -1.38 -0.70 14.73
CA PHE A 273 0.01 -0.29 14.90
C PHE A 273 0.24 1.15 14.44
N TRP A 274 -0.32 1.53 13.29
CA TRP A 274 -0.22 2.90 12.79
C TRP A 274 -0.92 3.92 13.70
N ALA A 275 -2.15 3.65 14.10
CA ALA A 275 -2.90 4.52 15.01
C ALA A 275 -2.19 4.69 16.35
N PHE A 276 -1.55 3.64 16.87
CA PHE A 276 -0.73 3.71 18.07
C PHE A 276 0.50 4.62 17.88
N LEU A 277 1.22 4.49 16.76
CA LEU A 277 2.40 5.33 16.48
C LEU A 277 2.06 6.81 16.25
N ASP A 278 0.91 7.09 15.63
CA ASP A 278 0.47 8.43 15.26
C ASP A 278 -0.37 9.10 16.37
N GLY A 279 -0.55 8.46 17.53
CA GLY A 279 -1.48 8.95 18.56
C GLY A 279 -2.93 9.09 18.05
N GLY A 280 -3.25 8.37 16.98
CA GLY A 280 -4.45 8.48 16.18
C GLY A 280 -5.64 7.77 16.81
N GLY A 281 -6.82 8.35 16.66
CA GLY A 281 -8.07 7.68 17.07
C GLY A 281 -8.58 6.67 16.02
N ILE A 282 -9.85 6.31 16.16
CA ILE A 282 -10.56 5.37 15.27
C ILE A 282 -10.44 5.76 13.79
N ALA A 283 -10.45 7.06 13.47
CA ALA A 283 -10.31 7.52 12.09
C ALA A 283 -8.94 7.19 11.47
N SER A 284 -7.85 7.35 12.24
CA SER A 284 -6.49 6.99 11.80
C SER A 284 -6.37 5.48 11.62
N TRP A 285 -6.89 4.71 12.58
CA TRP A 285 -6.98 3.26 12.50
C TRP A 285 -7.71 2.79 11.23
N LEU A 286 -8.94 3.26 11.01
CA LEU A 286 -9.75 2.91 9.84
C LEU A 286 -9.05 3.28 8.53
N GLY A 287 -8.51 4.51 8.43
CA GLY A 287 -7.80 4.97 7.24
C GLY A 287 -6.62 4.07 6.90
N ALA A 288 -5.76 3.79 7.89
CA ALA A 288 -4.60 2.93 7.72
C ALA A 288 -5.00 1.47 7.41
N THR A 289 -6.04 0.94 8.05
CA THR A 289 -6.56 -0.40 7.77
C THR A 289 -7.07 -0.54 6.34
N VAL A 290 -7.87 0.40 5.84
CA VAL A 290 -8.41 0.31 4.47
C VAL A 290 -7.30 0.43 3.42
N VAL A 291 -6.31 1.30 3.65
CA VAL A 291 -5.10 1.38 2.80
C VAL A 291 -4.34 0.06 2.81
N ALA A 292 -4.02 -0.49 3.98
CA ALA A 292 -3.32 -1.77 4.08
C ALA A 292 -4.10 -2.93 3.45
N ALA A 293 -5.44 -2.94 3.58
CA ALA A 293 -6.31 -3.96 3.02
C ALA A 293 -6.33 -3.97 1.49
N THR A 294 -6.02 -2.84 0.84
CA THR A 294 -5.88 -2.77 -0.63
C THR A 294 -4.45 -3.05 -1.09
N VAL A 295 -3.44 -2.61 -0.33
CA VAL A 295 -2.02 -2.86 -0.65
C VAL A 295 -1.66 -4.35 -0.57
N GLY A 296 -2.27 -5.12 0.33
CA GLY A 296 -2.06 -6.56 0.46
C GLY A 296 -2.36 -7.32 -0.85
N PRO A 297 -3.61 -7.33 -1.34
CA PRO A 297 -3.97 -7.93 -2.62
C PRO A 297 -3.19 -7.34 -3.80
N TRP A 298 -2.92 -6.03 -3.80
CA TRP A 298 -2.06 -5.40 -4.82
C TRP A 298 -0.65 -6.01 -4.85
N THR A 299 -0.07 -6.33 -3.69
CA THR A 299 1.24 -6.97 -3.62
C THR A 299 1.21 -8.38 -4.22
N CYS A 300 0.12 -9.13 -4.02
CA CYS A 300 -0.07 -10.44 -4.66
C CYS A 300 -0.23 -10.32 -6.17
N ALA A 301 -1.04 -9.38 -6.64
CA ALA A 301 -1.19 -9.07 -8.05
C ALA A 301 0.15 -8.66 -8.68
N TYR A 302 0.92 -7.79 -8.03
CA TYR A 302 2.25 -7.35 -8.46
C TYR A 302 3.25 -8.50 -8.54
N ARG A 303 3.17 -9.46 -7.60
CA ARG A 303 3.97 -10.70 -7.60
C ARG A 303 3.41 -11.77 -8.55
N GLY A 304 2.25 -11.60 -9.17
CA GLY A 304 1.69 -12.59 -10.08
C GLY A 304 1.25 -13.86 -9.37
N SER A 305 0.34 -13.71 -8.41
CA SER A 305 -0.37 -14.80 -7.75
C SER A 305 -0.99 -15.78 -8.75
N ASP A 306 -1.01 -17.07 -8.37
CA ASP A 306 -1.56 -18.17 -9.15
C ASP A 306 -2.77 -18.79 -8.42
N PRO A 307 -4.00 -18.63 -8.96
CA PRO A 307 -5.22 -19.15 -8.35
C PRO A 307 -5.57 -20.60 -8.72
N SER A 308 -4.76 -21.26 -9.55
CA SER A 308 -5.02 -22.65 -10.00
C SER A 308 -4.84 -23.67 -8.90
#